data_AF-A0A1Y2PFH3-F1
#
_entry.id   AF-A0A1Y2PFH3-F1
#
_cell.length_a   1.000
_cell.length_b   1.000
_cell.length_c   1.000
_cell.angle_alpha   90.00
_cell.angle_beta   90.00
_cell.angle_gamma   90.00
#
_symmetry.space_group_name_H-M   'P 1'
#
loop_
_entity.id
_entity.type
_entity.pdbx_description
1 polymer ?
#
loop_
_entity_poly.entity_id
_entity_poly.type
_entity_poly.pdbx_seq_one_letter_code
_entity_poly.pdbx_strand_id
1 'polypeptide(L)'
;MLRIRIIMIILFSIVLSSCSSRIIYDGITVKNWKVSSGNKNFNATFTDFSGKAYQIANFKKEEVNINIVSEIEKGTIIVYLADEHKKVIWKSEELSKKQIKTKSIVLTKKGNYKVFVEGNEASGTFKINWN
;
A
#
# COMPACT_ATOMS: atom_id res chain seq x y z
N MET A 1 5.47 -47.73 24.98
CA MET A 1 6.17 -46.55 24.41
C MET A 1 5.65 -46.21 23.01
N LEU A 2 4.37 -45.81 22.85
CA LEU A 2 3.83 -45.49 21.51
C LEU A 2 2.81 -44.32 21.48
N ARG A 3 2.72 -43.52 22.56
CA ARG A 3 1.78 -42.39 22.64
C ARG A 3 2.45 -41.01 22.64
N ILE A 4 3.78 -40.96 22.71
CA ILE A 4 4.54 -39.71 22.81
C ILE A 4 5.00 -39.18 21.43
N ARG A 5 5.02 -40.03 20.38
CA ARG A 5 5.51 -39.65 19.04
C ARG A 5 4.50 -38.90 18.17
N ILE A 6 3.20 -38.96 18.48
CA ILE A 6 2.15 -38.32 17.65
C ILE A 6 2.01 -36.83 17.98
N ILE A 7 2.36 -36.41 19.21
CA ILE A 7 2.23 -35.01 19.65
C ILE A 7 3.29 -34.11 19.00
N MET A 8 4.43 -34.66 18.54
CA MET A 8 5.50 -33.89 17.88
C MET A 8 5.20 -33.48 16.43
N ILE A 9 4.16 -34.04 15.79
CA ILE A 9 3.82 -33.72 14.39
C ILE A 9 2.84 -32.55 14.29
N ILE A 10 2.08 -32.27 15.36
CA ILE A 10 1.04 -31.22 15.35
C ILE A 10 1.65 -29.83 15.59
N LEU A 11 2.88 -29.72 16.08
CA LEU A 11 3.52 -28.44 16.40
C LEU A 11 4.30 -27.80 15.23
N PHE A 12 4.37 -28.43 14.06
CA PHE A 12 5.20 -27.94 12.94
C PHE A 12 4.42 -27.16 11.86
N SER A 13 3.10 -27.01 11.99
CA SER A 13 2.24 -26.45 10.92
C SER A 13 1.91 -24.95 11.06
N ILE A 14 2.47 -24.22 12.04
CA ILE A 14 2.06 -22.82 12.31
C ILE A 14 2.92 -21.77 11.61
N VAL A 15 4.03 -22.14 10.95
CA VAL A 15 4.95 -21.17 10.31
C VAL A 15 4.75 -21.07 8.80
N LEU A 16 3.50 -20.93 8.36
CA LEU A 16 3.17 -20.38 7.05
C LEU A 16 2.45 -19.04 7.25
N SER A 17 3.09 -18.13 7.99
CA SER A 17 2.73 -16.73 8.00
C SER A 17 2.95 -16.17 6.59
N SER A 18 1.91 -16.26 5.79
CA SER A 18 1.73 -15.60 4.50
C SER A 18 2.42 -14.23 4.50
N CYS A 19 3.38 -14.06 3.60
CA CYS A 19 4.01 -12.78 3.25
C CYS A 19 2.97 -11.89 2.54
N SER A 20 1.85 -11.63 3.20
CA SER A 20 0.88 -10.62 2.78
C SER A 20 1.51 -9.26 3.04
N SER A 21 1.65 -8.46 1.99
CA SER A 21 2.09 -7.07 2.10
C SER A 21 1.14 -6.34 3.05
N ARG A 22 1.60 -6.09 4.28
CA ARG A 22 0.77 -5.43 5.30
C ARG A 22 0.67 -3.95 4.98
N ILE A 23 -0.56 -3.44 5.04
CA ILE A 23 -0.84 -2.01 5.01
C ILE A 23 -0.76 -1.48 6.43
N ILE A 24 -0.13 -0.33 6.57
CA ILE A 24 0.09 0.34 7.83
C ILE A 24 -0.70 1.64 7.82
N TYR A 25 -1.36 1.92 8.93
CA TYR A 25 -2.29 3.04 9.08
C TYR A 25 -1.75 4.00 10.14
N ASP A 26 -1.79 5.31 9.84
CA ASP A 26 -1.32 6.38 10.72
C ASP A 26 -2.37 7.51 10.75
N GLY A 27 -3.01 7.68 11.92
CA GLY A 27 -4.03 8.71 12.13
C GLY A 27 -5.25 8.61 11.21
N ILE A 28 -5.77 7.41 10.97
CA ILE A 28 -6.86 7.20 10.01
C ILE A 28 -8.26 7.29 10.63
N THR A 29 -9.18 7.90 9.89
CA THR A 29 -10.62 7.65 9.98
C THR A 29 -11.05 7.00 8.69
N VAL A 30 -11.55 5.76 8.76
CA VAL A 30 -11.91 5.01 7.55
C VAL A 30 -13.20 4.23 7.70
N LYS A 31 -14.04 4.20 6.66
CA LYS A 31 -15.25 3.35 6.60
C LYS A 31 -15.33 2.57 5.29
N ASN A 32 -15.86 1.35 5.40
CA ASN A 32 -16.03 0.41 4.28
C ASN A 32 -14.73 0.17 3.48
N TRP A 33 -13.60 0.19 4.19
CA TRP A 33 -12.27 0.07 3.61
C TRP A 33 -12.03 -1.33 3.07
N LYS A 34 -12.16 -1.50 1.76
CA LYS A 34 -11.89 -2.74 1.03
C LYS A 34 -10.57 -2.59 0.30
N VAL A 35 -9.54 -3.29 0.76
CA VAL A 35 -8.21 -3.22 0.17
C VAL A 35 -7.83 -4.50 -0.53
N SER A 36 -7.22 -4.34 -1.70
CA SER A 36 -6.38 -5.33 -2.34
C SER A 36 -4.97 -4.77 -2.52
N SER A 37 -3.98 -5.41 -1.88
CA SER A 37 -2.57 -5.04 -1.94
C SER A 37 -1.70 -6.25 -2.25
N GLY A 38 -0.62 -6.03 -2.98
CA GLY A 38 0.40 -7.04 -3.26
C GLY A 38 1.73 -6.38 -3.58
N ASN A 39 2.74 -7.17 -3.94
CA ASN A 39 4.12 -6.67 -4.14
C ASN A 39 4.26 -5.46 -5.10
N LYS A 40 3.28 -5.27 -5.99
CA LYS A 40 3.26 -4.26 -7.05
C LYS A 40 2.01 -3.40 -7.10
N ASN A 41 1.16 -3.48 -6.07
CA ASN A 41 -0.08 -2.72 -6.06
C ASN A 41 -0.56 -2.35 -4.66
N PHE A 42 -1.27 -1.23 -4.58
CA PHE A 42 -2.04 -0.76 -3.44
C PHE A 42 -3.36 -0.18 -3.95
N ASN A 43 -4.45 -0.93 -3.77
CA ASN A 43 -5.77 -0.57 -4.29
C ASN A 43 -6.80 -0.54 -3.15
N ALA A 44 -7.66 0.46 -3.10
CA ALA A 44 -8.70 0.52 -2.08
C ALA A 44 -10.01 1.12 -2.61
N THR A 45 -11.12 0.65 -2.07
CA THR A 45 -12.45 1.25 -2.17
C THR A 45 -12.96 1.58 -0.77
N PHE A 46 -13.58 2.75 -0.60
CA PHE A 46 -13.94 3.29 0.71
C PHE A 46 -15.03 4.35 0.63
N THR A 47 -15.77 4.54 1.73
CA THR A 47 -16.82 5.56 1.80
C THR A 47 -16.42 6.77 2.64
N ASP A 48 -15.48 6.60 3.58
CA ASP A 48 -14.84 7.69 4.31
C ASP A 48 -13.36 7.35 4.43
N PHE A 49 -12.47 8.31 4.16
CA PHE A 49 -11.05 8.20 4.37
C PHE A 49 -10.42 9.57 4.66
N SER A 50 -9.95 9.73 5.89
CA SER A 50 -9.07 10.84 6.31
C SER A 50 -7.85 10.26 7.00
N GLY A 51 -6.67 10.87 6.80
CA GLY A 51 -5.42 10.41 7.39
C GLY A 51 -4.51 9.69 6.40
N LYS A 52 -3.55 8.90 6.89
CA LYS A 52 -2.48 8.31 6.06
C LYS A 52 -2.48 6.79 6.15
N ALA A 53 -2.39 6.13 5.00
CA ALA A 53 -2.13 4.70 4.89
C ALA A 53 -0.93 4.46 3.98
N TYR A 54 -0.15 3.43 4.24
CA TYR A 54 0.95 3.07 3.34
C TYR A 54 1.19 1.59 3.24
N GLN A 55 1.84 1.23 2.15
CA GLN A 55 2.37 -0.10 1.91
C GLN A 55 3.87 -0.03 1.63
N ILE A 56 4.59 -1.04 2.10
CA ILE A 56 6.01 -1.22 1.75
C ILE A 56 6.11 -1.85 0.36
N ALA A 57 6.79 -1.16 -0.55
CA ALA A 57 7.14 -1.63 -1.87
C ALA A 57 8.64 -1.94 -1.93
N ASN A 58 8.99 -3.13 -2.43
CA ASN A 58 10.39 -3.49 -2.67
C ASN A 58 10.73 -3.28 -4.15
N PHE A 59 11.50 -2.24 -4.45
CA PHE A 59 11.92 -1.90 -5.80
C PHE A 59 13.25 -2.58 -6.13
N LYS A 60 13.23 -3.38 -7.19
CA LYS A 60 14.40 -4.10 -7.72
C LYS A 60 15.16 -3.31 -8.79
N LYS A 61 14.59 -2.18 -9.22
CA LYS A 61 15.13 -1.25 -10.22
C LYS A 61 15.14 0.15 -9.64
N GLU A 62 16.05 0.97 -10.14
CA GLU A 62 16.13 2.39 -9.76
C GLU A 62 15.10 3.21 -10.53
N GLU A 63 14.83 2.86 -11.79
CA GLU A 63 13.73 3.46 -12.53
C GLU A 63 12.42 2.72 -12.23
N VAL A 64 11.45 3.48 -11.72
CA VAL A 64 10.13 2.98 -11.32
C VAL A 64 9.05 3.81 -11.98
N ASN A 65 8.05 3.14 -12.54
CA ASN A 65 6.84 3.76 -13.04
C ASN A 65 5.70 3.51 -12.05
N ILE A 66 5.13 4.56 -11.49
CA ILE A 66 3.91 4.51 -10.68
C ILE A 66 2.73 4.91 -11.56
N ASN A 67 1.74 4.03 -11.66
CA ASN A 67 0.46 4.29 -12.32
C ASN A 67 -0.65 4.39 -11.27
N ILE A 68 -1.39 5.49 -11.32
CA ILE A 68 -2.47 5.81 -10.40
C ILE A 68 -3.75 5.98 -11.21
N VAL A 69 -4.77 5.20 -10.86
CA VAL A 69 -6.14 5.42 -11.28
C VAL A 69 -6.93 5.79 -10.04
N SER A 70 -7.55 6.95 -10.02
CA SER A 70 -8.41 7.41 -8.92
C SER A 70 -9.80 7.70 -9.45
N GLU A 71 -10.81 7.34 -8.66
CA GLU A 71 -12.22 7.63 -8.88
C GLU A 71 -12.77 8.13 -7.54
N ILE A 72 -12.49 9.40 -7.23
CA ILE A 72 -12.83 10.05 -5.96
C ILE A 72 -14.13 10.83 -6.10
N GLU A 73 -15.13 10.48 -5.30
CA GLU A 73 -16.48 11.06 -5.35
C GLU A 73 -16.59 12.32 -4.48
N LYS A 74 -15.95 12.31 -3.30
CA LYS A 74 -15.87 13.43 -2.36
C LYS A 74 -14.43 13.58 -1.85
N GLY A 75 -14.03 14.80 -1.50
CA GLY A 75 -12.72 15.09 -0.90
C GLY A 75 -11.57 14.94 -1.89
N THR A 76 -10.37 14.71 -1.35
CA THR A 76 -9.16 14.51 -2.17
C THR A 76 -8.26 13.43 -1.59
N ILE A 77 -7.45 12.81 -2.45
CA ILE A 77 -6.33 11.98 -2.02
C ILE A 77 -5.01 12.50 -2.57
N ILE A 78 -3.92 12.22 -1.87
CA ILE A 78 -2.55 12.46 -2.35
C ILE A 78 -1.77 11.14 -2.28
N VAL A 79 -1.04 10.82 -3.34
CA VAL A 79 -0.15 9.67 -3.38
C VAL A 79 1.29 10.17 -3.32
N TYR A 80 2.12 9.55 -2.49
CA TYR A 80 3.54 9.89 -2.44
C TYR A 80 4.42 8.70 -2.12
N LEU A 81 5.66 8.81 -2.57
CA LEU A 81 6.71 7.84 -2.35
C LEU A 81 7.72 8.41 -1.36
N ALA A 82 8.05 7.64 -0.33
CA ALA A 82 9.09 8.00 0.63
C ALA A 82 10.07 6.84 0.85
N ASP A 83 11.30 7.18 1.24
CA ASP A 83 12.31 6.19 1.61
C ASP A 83 12.05 5.58 3.01
N GLU A 84 12.96 4.70 3.43
CA GLU A 84 12.93 4.05 4.75
C GLU A 84 12.95 5.04 5.92
N HIS A 85 13.55 6.22 5.73
CA HIS A 85 13.64 7.32 6.70
C HIS A 85 12.47 8.31 6.61
N LYS A 86 11.41 7.98 5.84
CA LYS A 86 10.24 8.84 5.59
C LYS A 86 10.56 10.13 4.82
N LYS A 87 11.73 10.24 4.17
CA LYS A 87 12.00 11.36 3.27
C LYS A 87 11.20 11.19 2.00
N VAL A 88 10.41 12.20 1.65
CA VAL A 88 9.58 12.21 0.43
C VAL A 88 10.48 12.35 -0.80
N ILE A 89 10.31 11.44 -1.75
CA ILE A 89 11.03 11.40 -3.03
C ILE A 89 10.16 12.02 -4.12
N TRP A 90 8.87 11.72 -4.07
CA TRP A 90 7.89 12.23 -5.01
C TRP A 90 6.52 12.30 -4.32
N LYS A 91 5.72 13.29 -4.69
CA LYS A 91 4.36 13.50 -4.22
C LYS A 91 3.51 13.97 -5.40
N SER A 92 2.32 13.39 -5.55
CA SER A 92 1.34 13.88 -6.51
C SER A 92 0.73 15.19 -6.04
N GLU A 93 0.16 15.94 -6.96
CA GLU A 93 -0.91 16.88 -6.66
C GLU A 93 -2.13 16.16 -6.07
N GLU A 94 -3.08 16.92 -5.54
CA GLU A 94 -4.35 16.39 -5.05
C GLU A 94 -5.16 15.76 -6.18
N LEU A 95 -5.65 14.54 -5.93
CA LEU A 95 -6.47 13.79 -6.86
C LEU A 95 -7.93 13.87 -6.40
N SER A 96 -8.79 14.30 -7.30
CA SER A 96 -10.25 14.34 -7.14
C SER A 96 -10.91 13.86 -8.43
N LYS A 97 -12.15 13.36 -8.33
CA LYS A 97 -12.88 12.78 -9.48
C LYS A 97 -12.12 11.61 -10.10
N LYS A 98 -12.44 11.31 -11.36
CA LYS A 98 -11.71 10.32 -12.15
C LYS A 98 -10.43 10.90 -12.72
N GLN A 99 -9.29 10.34 -12.37
CA GLN A 99 -7.98 10.72 -12.91
C GLN A 99 -7.11 9.49 -13.16
N ILE A 100 -6.28 9.57 -14.21
CA ILE A 100 -5.25 8.58 -14.52
C ILE A 100 -3.91 9.32 -14.61
N LYS A 101 -2.92 8.89 -13.83
CA LYS A 101 -1.58 9.49 -13.79
C LYS A 101 -0.53 8.41 -13.86
N THR A 102 0.53 8.69 -14.62
CA THR A 102 1.73 7.86 -14.67
C THR A 102 2.93 8.73 -14.38
N LYS A 103 3.80 8.27 -13.48
CA LYS A 103 5.05 8.97 -13.16
C LYS A 103 6.23 8.01 -13.18
N SER A 104 7.25 8.32 -13.99
CA SER A 104 8.57 7.71 -13.86
C SER A 104 9.38 8.45 -12.79
N ILE A 105 9.97 7.68 -11.87
CA ILE A 105 10.75 8.14 -10.73
C ILE A 105 12.09 7.38 -10.75
N VAL A 106 13.18 8.13 -10.65
CA VAL A 106 14.52 7.56 -10.47
C VAL A 106 14.84 7.55 -8.97
N LEU A 107 14.98 6.34 -8.43
CA LEU A 107 15.33 6.11 -7.04
C LEU A 107 16.85 6.23 -6.85
N THR A 108 17.27 6.68 -5.67
CA THR A 108 18.69 6.78 -5.30
C THR A 108 19.35 5.42 -5.08
N LYS A 109 18.55 4.42 -4.69
CA LYS A 109 18.97 3.03 -4.51
C LYS A 109 17.80 2.06 -4.65
N LYS A 110 18.10 0.81 -4.94
CA LYS A 110 17.12 -0.30 -4.84
C LYS A 110 16.79 -0.59 -3.38
N GLY A 111 15.61 -1.14 -3.11
CA GLY A 111 15.23 -1.55 -1.76
C GLY A 111 13.79 -1.22 -1.39
N ASN A 112 13.55 -1.08 -0.09
CA ASN A 112 12.23 -0.86 0.47
C ASN A 112 11.90 0.63 0.51
N TYR A 113 10.73 0.95 -0.02
CA TYR A 113 10.14 2.29 0.02
C TYR A 113 8.70 2.19 0.48
N LYS A 114 8.13 3.32 0.89
CA LYS A 114 6.74 3.41 1.35
C LYS A 114 5.93 4.15 0.31
N VAL A 115 4.91 3.47 -0.21
CA VAL A 115 3.88 4.08 -1.06
C VAL A 115 2.74 4.51 -0.16
N PHE A 116 2.63 5.80 0.07
CA PHE A 116 1.59 6.40 0.91
C PHE A 116 0.40 6.86 0.08
N VAL A 117 -0.77 6.78 0.70
CA VAL A 117 -1.98 7.48 0.30
C VAL A 117 -2.47 8.27 1.51
N GLU A 118 -2.69 9.56 1.30
CA GLU A 118 -3.25 10.48 2.27
C GLU A 118 -4.64 10.91 1.80
N GLY A 119 -5.66 10.71 2.63
CA GLY A 119 -7.03 11.13 2.35
C GLY A 119 -7.39 12.38 3.13
N ASN A 120 -8.14 13.27 2.49
CA ASN A 120 -8.78 14.41 3.12
C ASN A 120 -10.29 14.34 2.89
N GLU A 121 -11.01 13.80 3.88
CA GLU A 121 -12.47 13.57 3.84
C GLU A 121 -12.94 12.87 2.57
N ALA A 122 -12.15 11.89 2.12
CA ALA A 122 -12.30 11.30 0.80
C ALA A 122 -13.31 10.15 0.79
N SER A 123 -14.03 10.00 -0.33
CA SER A 123 -14.80 8.79 -0.66
C SER A 123 -14.51 8.36 -2.09
N GLY A 124 -14.55 7.05 -2.37
CA GLY A 124 -14.38 6.50 -3.70
C GLY A 124 -13.38 5.35 -3.76
N THR A 125 -12.61 5.29 -4.85
CA THR A 125 -11.66 4.21 -5.12
C THR A 125 -10.33 4.74 -5.66
N PHE A 126 -9.23 4.08 -5.31
CA PHE A 126 -7.97 4.23 -6.04
C PHE A 126 -7.35 2.88 -6.37
N LYS A 127 -6.55 2.87 -7.42
CA LYS A 127 -5.68 1.77 -7.81
C LYS A 127 -4.29 2.31 -8.10
N ILE A 128 -3.29 1.85 -7.37
CA ILE A 128 -1.90 2.26 -7.54
C ILE A 128 -1.10 1.01 -7.90
N ASN A 129 -0.38 1.05 -9.01
CA ASN A 129 0.45 -0.04 -9.49
C ASN A 129 1.87 0.45 -9.80
N TRP A 130 2.86 -0.41 -9.62
CA TRP A 130 4.26 -0.10 -9.94
C TRP A 130 5.01 -1.30 -10.54
N ASN A 131 6.14 -1.04 -11.22
CA ASN A 131 6.93 -2.07 -11.92
C ASN A 131 8.18 -2.55 -11.15
#